data_AF-A0A974AMN4-F1
#
_entry.id   AF-A0A974AMN4-F1
#
_cell.length_a   1.000
_cell.length_b   1.000
_cell.length_c   1.000
_cell.angle_alpha   90.00
_cell.angle_beta   90.00
_cell.angle_gamma   90.00
#
_symmetry.space_group_name_H-M   'P 1'
#
loop_
_entity.id
_entity.type
_entity.pdbx_description
1 polymer ?
#
loop_
_entity_poly.entity_id
_entity_poly.type
_entity_poly.pdbx_seq_one_letter_code
_entity_poly.pdbx_strand_id
1 'polypeptide(L)'
;MDHTKYFVRTVVFAALCFGCAAAHANDTMAALTTGGLVFQTNPNIEMRSEDLSISRKRIDVRYRFFNHASVDQTVTVAFPLPEVDAQEASNIAVPDDDSDNFLQFRTLIDGREVNARIEQKAFLAGRDVTARLQALKLPLQPRAKKTNAALDALPPDLEQQLTKEGLVHDGSYDAGKGMEKHVAPDWSLRTTYYWEQTFPAGRELIIEHSYAPSVGASVQTAVASKDASAQEKREYLARFCTETSFISGVAAMTKKNGGAPPPEFRIAYVLKTGANWAGPIGDFRLTVDKGEPTALVSFCETGVKKVGPTTFEVRKTNFTPTRDLDILIVDLSPQ
;
A
#
# COMPACT_ATOMS: atom_id res chain seq x y z
N MET A 1 39.31 28.77 -54.12
CA MET A 1 38.92 29.53 -52.92
C MET A 1 37.47 29.17 -52.64
N ASP A 2 37.16 28.96 -51.36
CA ASP A 2 35.89 28.52 -50.75
C ASP A 2 35.46 27.04 -50.86
N HIS A 3 35.70 26.32 -49.76
CA HIS A 3 34.93 25.15 -49.35
C HIS A 3 34.20 25.48 -48.03
N THR A 4 32.91 25.82 -48.14
CA THR A 4 32.01 26.00 -47.00
C THR A 4 31.58 24.64 -46.45
N LYS A 5 32.00 24.32 -45.22
CA LYS A 5 31.54 23.14 -44.47
C LYS A 5 30.25 23.49 -43.72
N TYR A 6 29.13 22.84 -44.07
CA TYR A 6 27.91 22.84 -43.25
C TYR A 6 28.00 21.72 -42.21
N PHE A 7 28.03 22.09 -40.93
CA PHE A 7 27.95 21.16 -39.81
C PHE A 7 26.48 21.03 -39.39
N VAL A 8 25.83 19.93 -39.75
CA VAL A 8 24.48 19.60 -39.23
C VAL A 8 24.67 18.94 -37.86
N ARG A 9 24.28 19.65 -36.80
CA ARG A 9 24.20 19.09 -35.44
C ARG A 9 22.85 18.39 -35.28
N THR A 10 22.86 17.06 -35.35
CA THR A 10 21.73 16.23 -34.93
C THR A 10 21.63 16.29 -33.40
N VAL A 11 20.57 16.92 -32.88
CA VAL A 11 20.21 16.85 -31.46
C VAL A 11 19.33 15.61 -31.26
N VAL A 12 19.89 14.58 -30.64
CA VAL A 12 19.11 13.41 -30.20
C VAL A 12 18.43 13.78 -28.89
N PHE A 13 17.11 13.95 -28.92
CA PHE A 13 16.28 14.02 -27.73
C PHE A 13 16.17 12.60 -27.15
N ALA A 14 16.91 12.33 -26.07
CA ALA A 14 16.70 11.14 -25.27
C ALA A 14 15.41 11.35 -24.45
N ALA A 15 14.35 10.66 -24.84
CA ALA A 15 13.13 10.58 -24.05
C ALA A 15 13.41 9.80 -22.76
N LEU A 16 13.48 10.50 -21.62
CA LEU A 16 13.44 9.84 -20.31
C LEU A 16 12.02 9.30 -20.10
N CYS A 17 11.86 7.98 -20.23
CA CYS A 17 10.70 7.28 -19.70
C CYS A 17 10.77 7.34 -18.16
N PHE A 18 9.94 8.20 -17.57
CA PHE A 18 9.59 8.10 -16.16
C PHE A 18 8.75 6.82 -15.98
N GLY A 19 9.40 5.73 -15.59
CA GLY A 19 8.70 4.56 -15.08
C GLY A 19 8.17 4.89 -13.69
N CYS A 20 6.86 5.04 -13.53
CA CYS A 20 6.23 4.98 -12.22
C CYS A 20 6.59 3.63 -11.60
N ALA A 21 7.33 3.65 -10.49
CA ALA A 21 7.58 2.46 -9.70
C ALA A 21 6.22 1.95 -9.18
N ALA A 22 5.73 0.85 -9.77
CA ALA A 22 4.54 0.18 -9.29
C ALA A 22 4.79 -0.30 -7.85
N ALA A 23 3.88 0.04 -6.93
CA ALA A 23 3.83 -0.60 -5.63
C ALA A 23 3.31 -2.04 -5.81
N HIS A 24 3.88 -2.96 -5.06
CA HIS A 24 3.67 -4.41 -5.13
C HIS A 24 3.19 -4.88 -3.73
N ALA A 25 2.21 -5.77 -3.62
CA ALA A 25 1.71 -6.57 -2.48
C ALA A 25 0.75 -7.61 -3.09
N ASN A 26 0.36 -8.62 -2.32
CA ASN A 26 0.17 -10.02 -2.70
C ASN A 26 1.47 -10.82 -2.64
N ASP A 27 1.34 -12.10 -2.26
CA ASP A 27 2.45 -13.02 -2.23
C ASP A 27 3.07 -13.10 -3.61
N THR A 28 4.38 -13.00 -3.64
CA THR A 28 5.16 -13.12 -4.86
C THR A 28 6.50 -13.74 -4.54
N MET A 29 7.11 -14.38 -5.53
CA MET A 29 8.49 -14.81 -5.36
C MET A 29 9.43 -13.62 -5.47
N ALA A 30 10.50 -13.65 -4.69
CA ALA A 30 11.58 -12.71 -4.80
C ALA A 30 12.93 -13.44 -4.80
N ALA A 31 13.96 -12.76 -5.28
CA ALA A 31 15.33 -13.08 -4.93
C ALA A 31 15.89 -11.95 -4.07
N LEU A 32 16.68 -12.33 -3.07
CA LEU A 32 17.49 -11.37 -2.32
C LEU A 32 18.72 -11.01 -3.14
N THR A 33 18.85 -9.74 -3.52
CA THR A 33 20.04 -9.22 -4.20
C THR A 33 20.82 -8.28 -3.29
N THR A 34 22.00 -7.84 -3.72
CA THR A 34 22.76 -6.78 -3.03
C THR A 34 22.00 -5.46 -2.89
N GLY A 35 20.95 -5.24 -3.71
CA GLY A 35 20.06 -4.08 -3.63
C GLY A 35 18.73 -4.34 -2.92
N GLY A 36 18.55 -5.49 -2.28
CA GLY A 36 17.30 -5.90 -1.61
C GLY A 36 16.45 -6.89 -2.43
N LEU A 37 15.19 -7.07 -2.05
CA LEU A 37 14.28 -8.02 -2.72
C LEU A 37 13.93 -7.58 -4.15
N VAL A 38 14.02 -8.53 -5.09
CA VAL A 38 13.62 -8.36 -6.50
C VAL A 38 12.61 -9.43 -6.83
N PHE A 39 11.41 -9.04 -7.29
CA PHE A 39 10.36 -10.01 -7.61
C PHE A 39 10.73 -10.89 -8.81
N GLN A 40 10.42 -12.18 -8.68
CA GLN A 40 10.69 -13.22 -9.65
C GLN A 40 9.39 -13.96 -9.98
N THR A 41 9.39 -14.61 -11.14
CA THR A 41 8.33 -15.53 -11.53
C THR A 41 8.84 -16.97 -11.41
N ASN A 42 7.93 -17.90 -11.12
CA ASN A 42 8.23 -19.32 -11.15
C ASN A 42 7.16 -20.06 -11.95
N PRO A 43 7.56 -20.75 -13.03
CA PRO A 43 6.61 -21.41 -13.91
C PRO A 43 5.98 -22.68 -13.30
N ASN A 44 6.47 -23.16 -12.15
CA ASN A 44 6.02 -24.42 -11.54
C ASN A 44 5.08 -24.23 -10.35
N ILE A 45 5.11 -23.08 -9.67
CA ILE A 45 4.28 -22.83 -8.48
C ILE A 45 3.04 -22.07 -8.90
N GLU A 46 1.91 -22.76 -8.92
CA GLU A 46 0.58 -22.23 -9.26
C GLU A 46 -0.13 -21.74 -8.00
N MET A 47 -0.77 -20.57 -8.07
CA MET A 47 -1.74 -20.13 -7.06
C MET A 47 -3.14 -20.66 -7.43
N ARG A 48 -3.52 -21.79 -6.83
CA ARG A 48 -4.83 -22.41 -7.08
C ARG A 48 -5.99 -21.62 -6.50
N SER A 49 -5.78 -20.96 -5.36
CA SER A 49 -6.81 -20.08 -4.82
C SER A 49 -6.26 -18.98 -3.93
N GLU A 50 -7.02 -17.91 -3.83
CA GLU A 50 -6.89 -16.83 -2.86
C GLU A 50 -8.27 -16.56 -2.24
N ASP A 51 -8.40 -16.71 -0.92
CA ASP A 51 -9.55 -16.25 -0.14
C ASP A 51 -9.11 -15.08 0.73
N LEU A 52 -9.46 -13.87 0.29
CA LEU A 52 -9.06 -12.59 0.87
C LEU A 52 -10.24 -11.95 1.60
N SER A 53 -10.05 -11.61 2.86
CA SER A 53 -11.01 -10.89 3.70
C SER A 53 -10.41 -9.58 4.19
N ILE A 54 -11.07 -8.46 3.91
CA ILE A 54 -10.61 -7.12 4.28
C ILE A 54 -11.68 -6.41 5.12
N SER A 55 -11.26 -5.87 6.26
CA SER A 55 -12.04 -4.97 7.10
C SER A 55 -11.16 -3.82 7.58
N ARG A 56 -11.73 -2.80 8.24
CA ARG A 56 -10.94 -1.74 8.91
C ARG A 56 -10.02 -2.25 10.02
N LYS A 57 -10.30 -3.42 10.60
CA LYS A 57 -9.59 -3.93 11.79
C LYS A 57 -8.55 -4.98 11.45
N ARG A 58 -8.79 -5.76 10.41
CA ARG A 58 -8.00 -6.94 10.09
C ARG A 58 -8.13 -7.30 8.61
N ILE A 59 -7.02 -7.73 8.05
CA ILE A 59 -6.92 -8.42 6.77
C ILE A 59 -6.48 -9.85 7.04
N ASP A 60 -7.22 -10.79 6.45
CA ASP A 60 -6.88 -12.21 6.43
C ASP A 60 -6.82 -12.67 4.98
N VAL A 61 -5.81 -13.46 4.64
CA VAL A 61 -5.75 -14.08 3.32
C VAL A 61 -5.28 -15.52 3.44
N ARG A 62 -5.95 -16.41 2.72
CA ARG A 62 -5.58 -17.82 2.63
C ARG A 62 -5.32 -18.19 1.18
N TYR A 63 -4.09 -18.62 0.92
CA TYR A 63 -3.65 -19.12 -0.37
C TYR A 63 -3.61 -20.65 -0.37
N ARG A 64 -3.87 -21.23 -1.54
CA ARG A 64 -3.54 -22.63 -1.84
C ARG A 64 -2.60 -22.65 -3.02
N PHE A 65 -1.38 -23.08 -2.80
CA PHE A 65 -0.35 -23.17 -3.83
C PHE A 65 -0.10 -24.61 -4.21
N PHE A 66 0.22 -24.87 -5.47
CA PHE A 66 0.57 -26.20 -5.95
C PHE A 66 1.87 -26.19 -6.75
N ASN A 67 2.77 -27.12 -6.45
CA ASN A 67 4.02 -27.29 -7.19
C ASN A 67 3.85 -28.36 -8.28
N HIS A 68 3.91 -27.94 -9.55
CA HIS A 68 3.86 -28.82 -10.72
C HIS A 68 5.15 -29.58 -10.99
N ALA A 69 6.26 -29.22 -10.35
CA ALA A 69 7.53 -29.92 -10.53
C ALA A 69 7.53 -31.30 -9.86
N SER A 70 8.38 -32.19 -10.37
CA SER A 70 8.64 -33.50 -9.77
C SER A 70 9.63 -33.46 -8.58
N VAL A 71 10.10 -32.26 -8.22
CA VAL A 71 11.02 -32.02 -7.11
C VAL A 71 10.52 -30.87 -6.25
N ASP A 72 10.87 -30.92 -4.97
CA ASP A 72 10.58 -29.83 -4.04
C ASP A 72 11.26 -28.55 -4.54
N GLN A 73 10.55 -27.43 -4.40
CA GLN A 73 11.08 -26.12 -4.77
C GLN A 73 11.16 -25.22 -3.55
N THR A 74 12.38 -24.79 -3.20
CA THR A 74 12.59 -23.78 -2.17
C THR A 74 12.79 -22.42 -2.81
N VAL A 75 11.99 -21.44 -2.39
CA VAL A 75 11.99 -20.08 -2.94
C VAL A 75 11.87 -19.06 -1.82
N THR A 76 12.31 -17.83 -2.05
CA THR A 76 11.96 -16.72 -1.15
C THR A 76 10.59 -16.19 -1.53
N VAL A 77 9.63 -16.31 -0.62
CA VAL A 77 8.32 -15.66 -0.73
C VAL A 77 8.43 -14.28 -0.11
N ALA A 78 7.86 -13.29 -0.78
CA ALA A 78 7.77 -11.92 -0.32
C ALA A 78 6.31 -11.47 -0.33
N PHE A 79 5.91 -10.83 0.76
CA PHE A 79 4.66 -10.13 0.95
C PHE A 79 4.96 -8.65 1.18
N PRO A 80 5.05 -7.85 0.12
CA PRO A 80 5.24 -6.42 0.24
C PRO A 80 3.97 -5.75 0.78
N LEU A 81 4.06 -4.59 1.40
CA LEU A 81 2.91 -3.80 1.83
C LEU A 81 2.66 -2.65 0.84
N PRO A 82 1.43 -2.12 0.73
CA PRO A 82 1.19 -0.84 0.08
C PRO A 82 2.14 0.23 0.62
N GLU A 83 2.66 1.07 -0.28
CA GLU A 83 3.48 2.20 0.12
C GLU A 83 2.63 3.21 0.91
N VAL A 84 3.18 3.69 2.04
CA VAL A 84 2.56 4.73 2.85
C VAL A 84 3.28 6.05 2.58
N ASP A 85 2.58 6.98 1.93
CA ASP A 85 3.07 8.34 1.66
C ASP A 85 3.17 9.15 2.97
N ALA A 86 4.19 10.01 3.08
CA ALA A 86 4.40 10.91 4.22
C ALA A 86 3.25 11.92 4.44
N GLN A 87 2.54 12.33 3.37
CA GLN A 87 1.40 13.25 3.48
C GLN A 87 0.13 12.52 3.96
N GLU A 88 -0.11 11.28 3.52
CA GLU A 88 -1.22 10.45 4.04
C GLU A 88 -0.91 9.91 5.45
N ALA A 89 0.38 9.78 5.81
CA ALA A 89 0.88 9.21 7.07
C ALA A 89 0.34 9.87 8.34
N SER A 90 0.07 11.18 8.31
CA SER A 90 -0.44 11.91 9.49
C SER A 90 -1.84 11.47 9.94
N ASN A 91 -2.62 10.86 9.04
CA ASN A 91 -3.99 10.40 9.32
C ASN A 91 -4.14 8.88 9.16
N ILE A 92 -3.03 8.14 9.25
CA ILE A 92 -3.01 6.68 9.14
C ILE A 92 -2.93 6.06 10.53
N ALA A 93 -3.92 5.23 10.85
CA ALA A 93 -3.90 4.40 12.05
C ALA A 93 -3.21 3.06 11.77
N VAL A 94 -2.25 2.71 12.61
CA VAL A 94 -1.62 1.37 12.66
C VAL A 94 -1.50 0.91 14.11
N PRO A 95 -1.31 -0.41 14.36
CA PRO A 95 -1.15 -0.93 15.72
C PRO A 95 0.05 -0.41 16.53
N ASP A 96 1.23 -0.28 15.93
CA ASP A 96 2.46 0.08 16.66
C ASP A 96 3.49 0.77 15.76
N ASP A 97 3.56 2.10 15.82
CA ASP A 97 4.49 2.89 15.00
C ASP A 97 5.97 2.71 15.32
N ASP A 98 6.31 2.21 16.50
CA ASP A 98 7.69 2.11 16.94
C ASP A 98 8.33 0.75 16.58
N SER A 99 7.49 -0.24 16.25
CA SER A 99 7.87 -1.59 15.80
C SER A 99 8.13 -1.67 14.30
N ASP A 100 9.10 -2.50 13.90
CA ASP A 100 9.31 -2.81 12.48
C ASP A 100 8.15 -3.65 11.91
N ASN A 101 7.49 -4.47 12.75
CA ASN A 101 6.26 -5.19 12.44
C ASN A 101 5.03 -4.37 12.88
N PHE A 102 4.94 -3.12 12.41
CA PHE A 102 3.93 -2.15 12.84
C PHE A 102 2.47 -2.56 12.55
N LEU A 103 2.25 -3.48 11.60
CA LEU A 103 0.93 -4.04 11.26
C LEU A 103 0.61 -5.38 11.95
N GLN A 104 1.50 -5.88 12.80
CA GLN A 104 1.36 -7.18 13.47
C GLN A 104 1.14 -8.34 12.48
N PHE A 105 1.92 -8.34 11.39
CA PHE A 105 1.89 -9.39 10.38
C PHE A 105 2.28 -10.74 10.95
N ARG A 106 1.49 -11.75 10.60
CA ARG A 106 1.70 -13.16 10.93
C ARG A 106 1.49 -14.00 9.68
N THR A 107 2.33 -15.01 9.51
CA THR A 107 2.21 -16.01 8.44
C THR A 107 2.22 -17.42 8.99
N LEU A 108 1.32 -18.27 8.48
CA LEU A 108 1.20 -19.67 8.82
C LEU A 108 1.32 -20.51 7.56
N ILE A 109 2.10 -21.59 7.65
CA ILE A 109 2.32 -22.57 6.60
C ILE A 109 1.76 -23.91 7.09
N ASP A 110 0.72 -24.41 6.43
CA ASP A 110 -0.06 -25.58 6.88
C ASP A 110 -0.42 -25.50 8.38
N GLY A 111 -0.87 -24.32 8.82
CA GLY A 111 -1.26 -24.04 10.21
C GLY A 111 -0.11 -23.85 11.21
N ARG A 112 1.15 -23.84 10.76
CA ARG A 112 2.32 -23.59 11.61
C ARG A 112 2.88 -22.20 11.35
N GLU A 113 3.04 -21.42 12.41
CA GLU A 113 3.59 -20.07 12.31
C GLU A 113 5.05 -20.09 11.86
N VAL A 114 5.37 -19.21 10.90
CA VAL A 114 6.73 -18.99 10.39
C VAL A 114 7.13 -17.56 10.69
N ASN A 115 8.37 -17.38 11.14
CA ASN A 115 8.93 -16.05 11.37
C ASN A 115 9.32 -15.40 10.05
N ALA A 116 8.52 -14.45 9.60
CA ALA A 116 8.87 -13.59 8.49
C ALA A 116 9.98 -12.61 8.88
N ARG A 117 10.93 -12.40 7.98
CA ARG A 117 11.93 -11.32 8.03
C ARG A 117 11.32 -10.07 7.42
N ILE A 118 11.88 -8.91 7.76
CA ILE A 118 11.38 -7.61 7.28
C ILE A 118 12.48 -6.91 6.50
N GLU A 119 12.16 -6.43 5.30
CA GLU A 119 12.94 -5.44 4.56
C GLU A 119 12.18 -4.11 4.58
N GLN A 120 12.87 -3.03 4.94
CA GLN A 120 12.34 -1.67 4.91
C GLN A 120 13.22 -0.79 4.05
N LYS A 121 12.57 0.03 3.21
CA LYS A 121 13.23 1.02 2.36
C LYS A 121 12.48 2.34 2.41
N ALA A 122 13.23 3.43 2.48
CA ALA A 122 12.69 4.78 2.46
C ALA A 122 12.79 5.38 1.05
N PHE A 123 11.72 6.01 0.61
CA PHE A 123 11.66 6.65 -0.71
C PHE A 123 11.24 8.11 -0.60
N LEU A 124 11.86 8.96 -1.40
CA LEU A 124 11.43 10.35 -1.57
C LEU A 124 11.07 10.56 -3.04
N ALA A 125 9.80 10.80 -3.33
CA ALA A 125 9.30 10.95 -4.70
C ALA A 125 9.79 9.81 -5.64
N GLY A 126 9.74 8.57 -5.15
CA GLY A 126 10.19 7.37 -5.88
C GLY A 126 11.70 7.12 -5.92
N ARG A 127 12.54 8.02 -5.39
CA ARG A 127 13.99 7.81 -5.24
C ARG A 127 14.28 7.11 -3.93
N ASP A 128 15.05 6.01 -3.97
CA ASP A 128 15.51 5.32 -2.75
C ASP A 128 16.49 6.22 -1.97
N VAL A 129 16.16 6.54 -0.72
CA VAL A 129 16.95 7.36 0.19
C VAL A 129 17.40 6.58 1.44
N THR A 130 17.22 5.27 1.44
CA THR A 130 17.49 4.37 2.58
C THR A 130 18.92 4.54 3.11
N ALA A 131 19.92 4.44 2.22
CA ALA A 131 21.32 4.57 2.59
C ALA A 131 21.66 5.96 3.17
N ARG A 132 20.99 7.01 2.68
CA ARG A 132 21.17 8.39 3.17
C ARG A 132 20.67 8.52 4.61
N LEU A 133 19.47 8.02 4.91
CA LEU A 133 18.92 8.04 6.26
C LEU A 133 19.74 7.18 7.22
N GLN A 134 20.15 5.97 6.80
CA GLN A 134 21.00 5.09 7.60
C GLN A 134 22.36 5.71 7.92
N ALA A 135 23.00 6.38 6.97
CA ALA A 135 24.26 7.09 7.19
C ALA A 135 24.13 8.22 8.24
N LEU A 136 22.95 8.83 8.33
CA LEU A 136 22.61 9.85 9.33
C LEU A 136 22.05 9.25 10.63
N LYS A 137 21.91 7.92 10.71
CA LYS A 137 21.27 7.20 11.82
C LYS A 137 19.82 7.64 12.07
N LEU A 138 19.14 8.12 11.04
CA LEU A 138 17.71 8.41 11.09
C LEU A 138 16.93 7.11 10.91
N PRO A 139 15.97 6.78 11.80
CA PRO A 139 15.12 5.61 11.61
C PRO A 139 14.27 5.75 10.34
N LEU A 140 14.03 4.63 9.64
CA LEU A 140 13.35 4.65 8.35
C LEU A 140 11.83 4.86 8.47
N GLN A 141 11.22 4.43 9.57
CA GLN A 141 9.77 4.57 9.80
C GLN A 141 9.43 6.04 10.12
N PRO A 142 8.85 6.82 9.18
CA PRO A 142 8.65 8.26 9.36
C PRO A 142 7.72 8.60 10.53
N ARG A 143 6.78 7.72 10.90
CA ARG A 143 5.79 7.98 11.96
C ARG A 143 6.25 7.60 13.37
N ALA A 144 7.39 6.91 13.49
CA ALA A 144 7.86 6.43 14.78
C ALA A 144 8.28 7.60 15.69
N LYS A 145 8.03 7.50 16.99
CA LYS A 145 8.42 8.54 17.95
C LYS A 145 9.93 8.75 17.97
N LYS A 146 10.68 7.64 17.81
CA LYS A 146 12.14 7.65 17.66
C LYS A 146 12.62 8.46 16.44
N THR A 147 11.83 8.53 15.38
CA THR A 147 12.15 9.31 14.19
C THR A 147 11.95 10.79 14.45
N ASN A 148 10.78 11.17 14.98
CA ASN A 148 10.50 12.57 15.35
C ASN A 148 11.55 13.11 16.32
N ALA A 149 11.89 12.35 17.37
CA ALA A 149 12.92 12.74 18.32
C ALA A 149 14.31 12.88 17.67
N ALA A 150 14.65 12.03 16.70
CA ALA A 150 15.91 12.14 15.97
C ALA A 150 15.96 13.35 15.02
N LEU A 151 14.81 13.70 14.42
CA LEU A 151 14.66 14.87 13.55
C LEU A 151 14.72 16.18 14.34
N ASP A 152 14.03 16.26 15.48
CA ASP A 152 14.04 17.45 16.35
C ASP A 152 15.43 17.69 16.98
N ALA A 153 16.26 16.66 17.06
CA ALA A 153 17.64 16.73 17.56
C ALA A 153 18.68 17.06 16.46
N LEU A 154 18.26 17.30 15.21
CA LEU A 154 19.18 17.59 14.11
C LEU A 154 19.96 18.91 14.35
N PRO A 155 21.28 18.93 14.07
CA PRO A 155 22.02 20.18 13.95
C PRO A 155 21.40 21.10 12.89
N PRO A 156 21.34 22.44 13.12
CA PRO A 156 20.66 23.36 12.19
C PRO A 156 21.19 23.34 10.75
N ASP A 157 22.48 23.09 10.56
CA ASP A 157 23.12 22.95 9.24
C ASP A 157 22.64 21.69 8.52
N LEU A 158 22.49 20.58 9.25
CA LEU A 158 21.97 19.32 8.72
C LEU A 158 20.47 19.42 8.43
N GLU A 159 19.68 20.05 9.30
CA GLU A 159 18.26 20.35 9.06
C GLU A 159 18.11 21.14 7.75
N GLN A 160 18.85 22.24 7.60
CA GLN A 160 18.80 23.05 6.38
C GLN A 160 19.22 22.25 5.13
N GLN A 161 20.20 21.36 5.27
CA GLN A 161 20.59 20.48 4.18
C GLN A 161 19.46 19.51 3.81
N LEU A 162 18.86 18.84 4.79
CA LEU A 162 17.78 17.87 4.54
C LEU A 162 16.52 18.55 3.98
N THR A 163 16.21 19.78 4.39
CA THR A 163 15.14 20.58 3.79
C THR A 163 15.42 20.89 2.31
N LYS A 164 16.67 21.23 1.96
CA LYS A 164 17.06 21.43 0.54
C LYS A 164 17.01 20.13 -0.27
N GLU A 165 17.27 18.99 0.36
CA GLU A 165 17.13 17.65 -0.24
C GLU A 165 15.65 17.23 -0.39
N GLY A 166 14.71 17.96 0.22
CA GLY A 166 13.29 17.64 0.27
C GLY A 166 12.97 16.46 1.19
N LEU A 167 13.88 16.07 2.09
CA LEU A 167 13.68 14.94 3.00
C LEU A 167 12.88 15.32 4.25
N VAL A 168 12.87 16.61 4.59
CA VAL A 168 12.15 17.15 5.74
C VAL A 168 11.60 18.54 5.46
N HIS A 169 10.56 18.93 6.18
CA HIS A 169 10.01 20.29 6.19
C HIS A 169 9.79 20.79 7.62
N ASP A 170 9.47 22.08 7.75
CA ASP A 170 9.07 22.68 9.03
C ASP A 170 7.72 22.11 9.46
N GLY A 171 7.74 21.30 10.51
CA GLY A 171 6.56 20.66 11.10
C GLY A 171 6.06 21.38 12.35
N SER A 172 6.54 22.60 12.62
CA SER A 172 6.23 23.33 13.87
C SER A 172 4.73 23.54 14.06
N TYR A 173 4.23 23.29 15.27
CA TYR A 173 2.82 23.45 15.63
C TYR A 173 2.67 24.06 17.03
N ASP A 174 1.48 24.59 17.33
CA ASP A 174 1.10 25.04 18.67
C ASP A 174 0.02 24.12 19.24
N ALA A 175 0.37 23.36 20.28
CA ALA A 175 -0.55 22.48 21.01
C ALA A 175 -1.22 23.18 22.22
N GLY A 176 -1.32 24.51 22.20
CA GLY A 176 -1.86 25.34 23.28
C GLY A 176 -0.83 25.75 24.34
N LYS A 177 0.47 25.58 24.04
CA LYS A 177 1.59 25.96 24.92
C LYS A 177 2.56 26.94 24.25
N GLY A 178 2.21 27.44 23.07
CA GLY A 178 3.07 28.24 22.21
C GLY A 178 3.66 27.39 21.07
N MET A 179 4.24 28.07 20.08
CA MET A 179 4.87 27.41 18.93
C MET A 179 6.02 26.51 19.39
N GLU A 180 5.89 25.21 19.13
CA GLU A 180 6.93 24.20 19.33
C GLU A 180 7.64 23.97 17.99
N LYS A 181 8.98 24.07 17.98
CA LYS A 181 9.76 23.82 16.77
C LYS A 181 9.80 22.32 16.50
N HIS A 182 9.38 21.90 15.32
CA HIS A 182 9.46 20.50 14.89
C HIS A 182 9.95 20.37 13.45
N VAL A 183 10.59 19.24 13.17
CA VAL A 183 11.02 18.85 11.82
C VAL A 183 10.25 17.61 11.39
N ALA A 184 9.46 17.71 10.32
CA ALA A 184 8.63 16.63 9.83
C ALA A 184 9.29 15.90 8.65
N PRO A 185 9.22 14.55 8.59
CA PRO A 185 9.76 13.78 7.48
C PRO A 185 8.88 13.82 6.23
N ASP A 186 9.50 13.80 5.04
CA ASP A 186 8.82 13.77 3.74
C ASP A 186 9.01 12.47 2.95
N TRP A 187 9.74 11.49 3.49
CA TRP A 187 9.94 10.20 2.84
C TRP A 187 8.82 9.20 3.17
N SER A 188 8.46 8.38 2.19
CA SER A 188 7.59 7.23 2.35
C SER A 188 8.38 6.01 2.84
N LEU A 189 7.68 5.05 3.46
CA LEU A 189 8.23 3.76 3.84
C LEU A 189 7.62 2.65 2.98
N ARG A 190 8.48 1.83 2.38
CA ARG A 190 8.10 0.54 1.80
C ARG A 190 8.59 -0.58 2.71
N THR A 191 7.66 -1.44 3.11
CA THR A 191 7.94 -2.59 3.97
C THR A 191 7.59 -3.88 3.24
N THR A 192 8.48 -4.87 3.31
CA THR A 192 8.25 -6.20 2.74
C THR A 192 8.56 -7.27 3.76
N TYR A 193 7.59 -8.14 4.03
CA TYR A 193 7.79 -9.36 4.80
C TYR A 193 8.30 -10.46 3.86
N TYR A 194 9.27 -11.25 4.27
CA TYR A 194 9.77 -12.34 3.44
C TYR A 194 10.28 -13.52 4.25
N TRP A 195 10.19 -14.72 3.66
CA TRP A 195 10.68 -15.96 4.26
C TRP A 195 11.08 -16.95 3.17
N GLU A 196 11.85 -17.97 3.54
CA GLU A 196 12.11 -19.10 2.64
C GLU A 196 10.99 -20.13 2.80
N GLN A 197 10.41 -20.53 1.67
CA GLN A 197 9.33 -21.51 1.61
C GLN A 197 9.72 -22.67 0.71
N THR A 198 9.54 -23.89 1.21
CA THR A 198 9.62 -25.11 0.40
C THR A 198 8.22 -25.54 -0.02
N PHE A 199 7.98 -25.60 -1.32
CA PHE A 199 6.77 -26.14 -1.92
C PHE A 199 7.00 -27.61 -2.31
N PRO A 200 6.31 -28.57 -1.66
CA PRO A 200 6.54 -29.99 -1.90
C PRO A 200 6.12 -30.42 -3.31
N ALA A 201 6.91 -31.26 -3.97
CA ALA A 201 6.65 -31.76 -5.32
C ALA A 201 5.24 -32.37 -5.46
N GLY A 202 4.50 -31.98 -6.50
CA GLY A 202 3.19 -32.55 -6.83
C GLY A 202 2.14 -32.43 -5.74
N ARG A 203 2.31 -31.50 -4.79
CA ARG A 203 1.45 -31.34 -3.62
C ARG A 203 1.02 -29.90 -3.44
N GLU A 204 -0.13 -29.76 -2.77
CA GLU A 204 -0.66 -28.47 -2.35
C GLU A 204 -0.05 -28.06 -1.00
N LEU A 205 0.15 -26.76 -0.83
CA LEU A 205 0.61 -26.10 0.39
C LEU A 205 -0.36 -24.95 0.71
N ILE A 206 -0.73 -24.81 1.98
CA ILE A 206 -1.56 -23.70 2.45
C ILE A 206 -0.67 -22.63 3.09
N ILE A 207 -0.86 -21.38 2.67
CA ILE A 207 -0.24 -20.20 3.28
C ILE A 207 -1.34 -19.27 3.75
N GLU A 208 -1.27 -18.82 5.00
CA GLU A 208 -2.26 -17.93 5.61
C GLU A 208 -1.59 -16.70 6.20
N HIS A 209 -2.12 -15.52 5.91
CA HIS A 209 -1.71 -14.26 6.53
C HIS A 209 -2.81 -13.63 7.35
N SER A 210 -2.39 -12.96 8.42
CA SER A 210 -3.25 -12.12 9.26
C SER A 210 -2.48 -10.89 9.69
N TYR A 211 -3.05 -9.71 9.50
CA TYR A 211 -2.47 -8.44 9.93
C TYR A 211 -3.51 -7.33 10.05
N ALA A 212 -3.18 -6.24 10.74
CA ALA A 212 -4.01 -5.05 10.77
C ALA A 212 -3.75 -4.20 9.51
N PRO A 213 -4.78 -3.66 8.84
CA PRO A 213 -4.58 -2.76 7.71
C PRO A 213 -3.97 -1.42 8.17
N SER A 214 -3.23 -0.77 7.26
CA SER A 214 -2.99 0.67 7.32
C SER A 214 -4.27 1.38 6.87
N VAL A 215 -4.93 2.11 7.77
CA VAL A 215 -6.19 2.80 7.47
C VAL A 215 -5.95 4.30 7.42
N GLY A 216 -5.95 4.86 6.21
CA GLY A 216 -5.94 6.31 6.03
C GLY A 216 -7.32 6.89 6.31
N ALA A 217 -7.40 8.01 7.02
CA ALA A 217 -8.68 8.62 7.37
C ALA A 217 -8.73 10.11 7.05
N SER A 218 -9.94 10.63 6.82
CA SER A 218 -10.21 12.06 6.77
C SER A 218 -11.46 12.35 7.60
N VAL A 219 -11.45 13.47 8.35
CA VAL A 219 -12.59 13.90 9.18
C VAL A 219 -13.83 14.21 8.34
N GLN A 220 -13.64 14.64 7.09
CA GLN A 220 -14.71 14.91 6.14
C GLN A 220 -14.35 14.33 4.77
N THR A 221 -15.29 13.61 4.17
CA THR A 221 -15.16 13.09 2.81
C THR A 221 -15.35 14.18 1.76
N ALA A 222 -14.56 14.11 0.68
CA ALA A 222 -14.71 14.99 -0.48
C ALA A 222 -15.67 14.43 -1.56
N VAL A 223 -16.12 13.18 -1.45
CA VAL A 223 -16.88 12.45 -2.49
C VAL A 223 -18.11 13.21 -3.01
N ALA A 224 -18.87 13.81 -2.09
CA ALA A 224 -20.08 14.57 -2.41
C ALA A 224 -19.91 16.09 -2.17
N SER A 225 -18.66 16.55 -2.01
CA SER A 225 -18.39 17.97 -1.77
C SER A 225 -18.74 18.80 -3.01
N LYS A 226 -19.44 19.92 -2.77
CA LYS A 226 -19.74 20.90 -3.82
C LYS A 226 -18.49 21.65 -4.26
N ASP A 227 -17.56 21.84 -3.34
CA ASP A 227 -16.32 22.60 -3.54
C ASP A 227 -15.18 21.73 -4.08
N ALA A 228 -15.36 20.40 -4.13
CA ALA A 228 -14.39 19.50 -4.76
C ALA A 228 -14.21 19.86 -6.24
N SER A 229 -12.96 20.06 -6.62
CA SER A 229 -12.54 20.33 -7.99
C SER A 229 -12.90 19.17 -8.92
N ALA A 230 -12.93 19.45 -10.22
CA ALA A 230 -13.14 18.40 -11.22
C ALA A 230 -12.02 17.35 -11.20
N GLN A 231 -10.81 17.73 -10.76
CA GLN A 231 -9.68 16.82 -10.64
C GLN A 231 -9.87 15.85 -9.47
N GLU A 232 -10.19 16.34 -8.29
CA GLU A 232 -10.47 15.49 -7.11
C GLU A 232 -11.58 14.49 -7.40
N LYS A 233 -12.68 14.94 -8.03
CA LYS A 233 -13.79 14.03 -8.40
C LYS A 233 -13.33 12.90 -9.34
N ARG A 234 -12.43 13.20 -10.29
CA ARG A 234 -11.86 12.18 -11.19
C ARG A 234 -10.94 11.22 -10.44
N GLU A 235 -10.16 11.71 -9.50
CA GLU A 235 -9.25 10.90 -8.68
C GLU A 235 -10.03 9.90 -7.81
N TYR A 236 -11.09 10.36 -7.12
CA TYR A 236 -11.97 9.47 -6.35
C TYR A 236 -12.62 8.40 -7.24
N LEU A 237 -13.13 8.80 -8.41
CA LEU A 237 -13.74 7.87 -9.34
C LEU A 237 -12.72 6.84 -9.86
N ALA A 238 -11.52 7.25 -10.23
CA ALA A 238 -10.49 6.36 -10.76
C ALA A 238 -9.95 5.39 -9.68
N ARG A 239 -9.73 5.90 -8.46
CA ARG A 239 -9.15 5.13 -7.34
C ARG A 239 -10.18 4.19 -6.72
N PHE A 240 -11.36 4.69 -6.37
CA PHE A 240 -12.36 3.95 -5.56
C PHE A 240 -13.63 3.55 -6.31
N CYS A 241 -13.77 3.91 -7.60
CA CYS A 241 -14.96 3.63 -8.41
C CYS A 241 -16.24 4.19 -7.76
N THR A 242 -16.18 5.43 -7.28
CA THR A 242 -17.33 6.13 -6.68
C THR A 242 -18.40 6.41 -7.72
N GLU A 243 -19.23 5.42 -8.03
CA GLU A 243 -20.34 5.55 -8.96
C GLU A 243 -21.43 6.51 -8.43
N THR A 244 -22.33 6.92 -9.32
CA THR A 244 -23.42 7.87 -9.01
C THR A 244 -24.26 7.45 -7.80
N SER A 245 -24.51 6.15 -7.63
CA SER A 245 -25.27 5.59 -6.51
C SER A 245 -24.55 5.79 -5.18
N PHE A 246 -23.23 5.55 -5.15
CA PHE A 246 -22.39 5.78 -3.98
C PHE A 246 -22.32 7.27 -3.62
N ILE A 247 -22.06 8.14 -4.60
CA ILE A 247 -22.03 9.60 -4.41
C ILE A 247 -23.37 10.10 -3.84
N SER A 248 -24.48 9.61 -4.38
CA SER A 248 -25.83 9.95 -3.89
C SER A 248 -26.06 9.48 -2.45
N GLY A 249 -25.56 8.29 -2.10
CA GLY A 249 -25.59 7.77 -0.73
C GLY A 249 -24.82 8.65 0.25
N VAL A 250 -23.61 9.09 -0.12
CA VAL A 250 -22.79 10.00 0.70
C VAL A 250 -23.49 11.35 0.87
N ALA A 251 -24.10 11.90 -0.20
CA ALA A 251 -24.86 13.14 -0.13
C ALA A 251 -26.08 13.03 0.81
N ALA A 252 -26.80 11.90 0.78
CA ALA A 252 -27.91 11.63 1.68
C ALA A 252 -27.44 11.50 3.14
N MET A 253 -26.32 10.83 3.38
CA MET A 253 -25.70 10.71 4.70
C MET A 253 -25.28 12.09 5.24
N THR A 254 -24.65 12.91 4.40
CA THR A 254 -24.27 14.30 4.72
C THR A 254 -25.49 15.15 5.13
N LYS A 255 -26.59 15.06 4.36
CA LYS A 255 -27.85 15.76 4.70
C LYS A 255 -28.41 15.31 6.04
N LYS A 256 -28.37 14.01 6.34
CA LYS A 256 -28.82 13.44 7.62
C LYS A 256 -27.93 13.92 8.78
N ASN A 257 -26.65 14.19 8.52
CA ASN A 257 -25.68 14.70 9.48
C ASN A 257 -25.67 16.24 9.57
N GLY A 258 -26.82 16.90 9.41
CA GLY A 258 -26.93 18.36 9.52
C GLY A 258 -26.16 19.15 8.46
N GLY A 259 -25.77 18.50 7.35
CA GLY A 259 -24.98 19.11 6.28
C GLY A 259 -23.46 18.93 6.43
N ALA A 260 -22.98 18.36 7.54
CA ALA A 260 -21.57 18.05 7.72
C ALA A 260 -21.20 16.74 6.99
N PRO A 261 -20.21 16.75 6.07
CA PRO A 261 -19.77 15.53 5.41
C PRO A 261 -19.26 14.51 6.44
N PRO A 262 -19.62 13.22 6.31
CA PRO A 262 -19.14 12.16 7.19
C PRO A 262 -17.62 11.93 7.03
N PRO A 263 -16.96 11.34 8.03
CA PRO A 263 -15.62 10.80 7.89
C PRO A 263 -15.50 9.75 6.77
N GLU A 264 -14.29 9.62 6.25
CA GLU A 264 -13.93 8.54 5.32
C GLU A 264 -12.68 7.78 5.77
N PHE A 265 -12.60 6.53 5.35
CA PHE A 265 -11.55 5.58 5.63
C PHE A 265 -11.10 4.91 4.33
N ARG A 266 -9.79 4.81 4.13
CA ARG A 266 -9.15 4.29 2.92
C ARG A 266 -8.27 3.12 3.29
N ILE A 267 -8.48 1.99 2.64
CA ILE A 267 -7.67 0.77 2.80
C ILE A 267 -7.12 0.41 1.44
N ALA A 268 -5.80 0.30 1.33
CA ALA A 268 -5.12 -0.21 0.15
C ALA A 268 -4.72 -1.67 0.36
N TYR A 269 -4.87 -2.47 -0.69
CA TYR A 269 -4.36 -3.83 -0.76
C TYR A 269 -3.84 -4.05 -2.17
N VAL A 270 -2.56 -4.37 -2.30
CA VAL A 270 -2.01 -4.62 -3.64
C VAL A 270 -2.35 -6.05 -4.02
N LEU A 271 -2.80 -6.23 -5.26
CA LEU A 271 -3.38 -7.48 -5.74
C LEU A 271 -2.64 -7.99 -6.99
N LYS A 272 -2.09 -7.07 -7.79
CA LYS A 272 -1.44 -7.38 -9.08
C LYS A 272 -0.33 -8.41 -8.98
N THR A 273 0.40 -8.47 -7.88
CA THR A 273 1.55 -9.38 -7.77
C THR A 273 1.15 -10.86 -7.69
N GLY A 274 -0.14 -11.15 -7.44
CA GLY A 274 -0.69 -12.50 -7.62
C GLY A 274 -0.48 -13.04 -9.04
N ALA A 275 -0.25 -12.16 -10.03
CA ALA A 275 0.11 -12.54 -11.40
C ALA A 275 1.57 -13.00 -11.59
N ASN A 276 2.41 -12.96 -10.54
CA ASN A 276 3.82 -13.40 -10.62
C ASN A 276 3.98 -14.93 -10.46
N TRP A 277 2.92 -15.65 -10.14
CA TRP A 277 2.89 -17.11 -10.05
C TRP A 277 2.60 -17.77 -11.40
N ALA A 278 2.68 -19.10 -11.45
CA ALA A 278 2.37 -19.86 -12.66
C ALA A 278 0.90 -19.73 -13.03
N GLY A 279 0.61 -18.85 -14.00
CA GLY A 279 -0.74 -18.67 -14.55
C GLY A 279 -1.64 -17.75 -13.70
N PRO A 280 -2.94 -17.66 -14.05
CA PRO A 280 -3.91 -16.88 -13.28
C PRO A 280 -4.24 -17.55 -11.95
N ILE A 281 -4.84 -16.79 -11.03
CA ILE A 281 -5.39 -17.32 -9.78
C ILE A 281 -6.57 -18.23 -10.12
N GLY A 282 -6.50 -19.51 -9.75
CA GLY A 282 -7.52 -20.51 -10.08
C GLY A 282 -8.91 -20.11 -9.58
N ASP A 283 -9.07 -20.04 -8.25
CA ASP A 283 -10.28 -19.58 -7.55
C ASP A 283 -9.97 -18.33 -6.70
N PHE A 284 -10.56 -17.19 -7.06
CA PHE A 284 -10.41 -15.95 -6.30
C PHE A 284 -11.71 -15.60 -5.57
N ARG A 285 -11.59 -15.33 -4.27
CA ARG A 285 -12.68 -14.82 -3.43
C ARG A 285 -12.18 -13.60 -2.65
N LEU A 286 -12.91 -12.50 -2.77
CA LEU A 286 -12.72 -11.30 -1.96
C LEU A 286 -13.97 -11.07 -1.12
N THR A 287 -13.79 -10.86 0.18
CA THR A 287 -14.81 -10.38 1.12
C THR A 287 -14.39 -9.02 1.66
N VAL A 288 -15.22 -8.00 1.47
CA VAL A 288 -15.03 -6.66 2.05
C VAL A 288 -16.09 -6.43 3.11
N ASP A 289 -15.65 -6.17 4.35
CA ASP A 289 -16.50 -5.82 5.48
C ASP A 289 -16.39 -4.32 5.80
N LYS A 290 -17.49 -3.58 5.62
CA LYS A 290 -17.54 -2.14 5.92
C LYS A 290 -17.73 -1.83 7.42
N GLY A 291 -17.82 -2.85 8.27
CA GLY A 291 -17.89 -2.75 9.73
C GLY A 291 -19.28 -2.42 10.26
N GLU A 292 -19.91 -1.34 9.76
CA GLU A 292 -21.21 -0.87 10.24
C GLU A 292 -22.30 -1.00 9.18
N PRO A 293 -23.52 -1.49 9.50
CA PRO A 293 -24.61 -1.61 8.52
C PRO A 293 -25.01 -0.29 7.85
N THR A 294 -24.80 0.83 8.53
CA THR A 294 -25.08 2.19 8.03
C THR A 294 -23.95 2.81 7.22
N ALA A 295 -22.72 2.30 7.32
CA ALA A 295 -21.60 2.78 6.51
C ALA A 295 -21.84 2.53 5.01
N LEU A 296 -21.15 3.28 4.17
CA LEU A 296 -21.10 3.05 2.72
C LEU A 296 -19.71 2.52 2.36
N VAL A 297 -19.62 1.71 1.31
CA VAL A 297 -18.35 1.19 0.80
C VAL A 297 -18.30 1.29 -0.73
N SER A 298 -17.14 1.66 -1.27
CA SER A 298 -16.84 1.72 -2.69
C SER A 298 -15.45 1.15 -2.96
N PHE A 299 -15.34 0.30 -3.97
CA PHE A 299 -14.06 -0.23 -4.46
C PHE A 299 -14.23 -0.68 -5.90
N CYS A 300 -13.13 -0.68 -6.63
CA CYS A 300 -13.14 -0.99 -8.06
C CYS A 300 -13.15 -2.49 -8.33
N GLU A 301 -14.33 -3.10 -8.27
CA GLU A 301 -14.54 -4.47 -8.72
C GLU A 301 -15.88 -4.69 -9.43
N THR A 302 -15.93 -5.72 -10.27
CA THR A 302 -17.16 -6.13 -10.96
C THR A 302 -17.76 -7.39 -10.32
N GLY A 303 -19.08 -7.54 -10.41
CA GLY A 303 -19.77 -8.71 -9.85
C GLY A 303 -19.88 -8.71 -8.32
N VAL A 304 -19.72 -7.54 -7.67
CA VAL A 304 -19.86 -7.36 -6.22
C VAL A 304 -21.27 -7.73 -5.78
N LYS A 305 -21.38 -8.66 -4.81
CA LYS A 305 -22.64 -9.08 -4.20
C LYS A 305 -22.64 -8.75 -2.72
N LYS A 306 -23.69 -8.09 -2.23
CA LYS A 306 -23.90 -7.97 -0.79
C LYS A 306 -24.31 -9.34 -0.22
N VAL A 307 -23.53 -9.88 0.71
CA VAL A 307 -23.73 -11.23 1.29
C VAL A 307 -24.09 -11.20 2.78
N GLY A 308 -24.06 -10.02 3.40
CA GLY A 308 -24.50 -9.83 4.79
C GLY A 308 -24.81 -8.36 5.09
N PRO A 309 -25.11 -8.00 6.35
CA PRO A 309 -25.42 -6.63 6.74
C PRO A 309 -24.30 -5.64 6.38
N THR A 310 -23.05 -6.07 6.50
CA THR A 310 -21.84 -5.26 6.31
C THR A 310 -20.89 -5.82 5.24
N THR A 311 -21.12 -7.05 4.78
CA THR A 311 -20.18 -7.80 3.94
C THR A 311 -20.58 -7.85 2.46
N PHE A 312 -19.58 -7.67 1.61
CA PHE A 312 -19.68 -7.72 0.15
C PHE A 312 -18.67 -8.74 -0.37
N GLU A 313 -19.09 -9.57 -1.32
CA GLU A 313 -18.28 -10.64 -1.87
C GLU A 313 -18.09 -10.47 -3.38
N VAL A 314 -16.87 -10.75 -3.86
CA VAL A 314 -16.54 -10.93 -5.27
C VAL A 314 -15.97 -12.33 -5.42
N ARG A 315 -16.41 -13.05 -6.46
CA ARG A 315 -15.86 -14.35 -6.84
C ARG A 315 -15.47 -14.35 -8.31
N LYS A 316 -14.29 -14.86 -8.61
CA LYS A 316 -13.76 -15.01 -9.97
C LYS A 316 -13.03 -16.35 -10.10
N THR A 317 -12.92 -16.84 -11.32
CA THR A 317 -12.10 -18.01 -11.66
C THR A 317 -11.13 -17.65 -12.77
N ASN A 318 -9.96 -18.28 -12.79
CA ASN A 318 -8.88 -17.98 -13.73
C ASN A 318 -8.58 -16.47 -13.80
N PHE A 319 -8.44 -15.86 -12.63
CA PHE A 319 -8.35 -14.43 -12.47
C PHE A 319 -6.91 -13.95 -12.51
N THR A 320 -6.58 -13.08 -13.48
CA THR A 320 -5.34 -12.32 -13.48
C THR A 320 -5.62 -10.90 -12.95
N PRO A 321 -5.14 -10.53 -11.76
CA PRO A 321 -5.34 -9.19 -11.23
C PRO A 321 -4.57 -8.16 -12.06
N THR A 322 -5.30 -7.19 -12.62
CA THR A 322 -4.73 -6.09 -13.43
C THR A 322 -4.66 -4.77 -12.67
N ARG A 323 -5.31 -4.70 -11.51
CA ARG A 323 -5.35 -3.54 -10.64
C ARG A 323 -5.19 -3.94 -9.18
N ASP A 324 -4.73 -2.99 -8.39
CA ASP A 324 -4.72 -3.11 -6.94
C ASP A 324 -6.08 -2.68 -6.39
N LEU A 325 -6.36 -3.07 -5.15
CA LEU A 325 -7.59 -2.73 -4.46
C LEU A 325 -7.40 -1.48 -3.61
N ASP A 326 -8.22 -0.49 -3.89
CA ASP A 326 -8.42 0.68 -3.04
C ASP A 326 -9.88 0.66 -2.57
N ILE A 327 -10.08 0.57 -1.26
CA ILE A 327 -11.40 0.50 -0.63
C ILE A 327 -11.65 1.81 0.12
N LEU A 328 -12.75 2.47 -0.23
CA LEU A 328 -13.27 3.64 0.46
C LEU A 328 -14.48 3.26 1.30
N ILE A 329 -14.42 3.54 2.60
CA ILE A 329 -15.54 3.40 3.53
C ILE A 329 -15.92 4.78 4.04
N VAL A 330 -17.20 5.12 3.99
CA VAL A 330 -17.75 6.36 4.54
C VAL A 330 -18.68 6.00 5.69
N ASP A 331 -18.37 6.49 6.88
CA ASP A 331 -19.05 6.10 8.13
C ASP A 331 -19.20 7.31 9.05
N LEU A 332 -20.32 7.39 9.76
CA LEU A 332 -20.60 8.43 10.76
C LEU A 332 -20.04 8.07 12.14
N SER A 333 -19.68 6.81 12.34
CA SER A 333 -19.09 6.36 13.60
C SER A 333 -17.73 7.04 13.79
N PRO A 334 -17.43 7.57 14.99
CA PRO A 334 -16.09 8.09 15.29
C PRO A 334 -15.05 6.96 15.19
N GLN A 335 -13.78 7.35 15.00
CA GLN A 335 -12.63 6.45 14.95
C GLN A 335 -12.47 5.67 16.24
#